data_AF-A0A846T3T7-F1
#
_entry.id   AF-A0A846T3T7-F1
#
_cell.length_a   1.000
_cell.length_b   1.000
_cell.length_c   1.000
_cell.angle_alpha   90.00
_cell.angle_beta   90.00
_cell.angle_gamma   90.00
#
_symmetry.space_group_name_H-M   'P 1'
#
loop_
_entity.id
_entity.type
_entity.pdbx_description
1 polymer ?
#
loop_
_entity_poly.entity_id
_entity_poly.type
_entity_poly.pdbx_seq_one_letter_code
_entity_poly.pdbx_strand_id
1 'polypeptide(L)'
;MAEGKTVSLIRLTLVLPAIVAGLPAKTVARLDRLAMVWGLAYQAADDFKDFLLSEAETGKSTGRDLLLGRPNLPTELGLDRALDQLEALLAEGRELLDALA
;
A
#
# COMPACT_ATOMS: atom_id res chain seq x y z
N MET A 1 4.19 -11.55 -2.11
CA MET A 1 3.45 -11.63 -3.42
C MET A 1 2.74 -10.33 -3.81
N ALA A 2 2.57 -9.33 -2.91
CA ALA A 2 1.86 -8.07 -3.21
C ALA A 2 2.62 -7.08 -4.11
N GLU A 3 3.97 -7.08 -4.08
CA GLU A 3 4.81 -6.23 -4.95
C GLU A 3 4.49 -6.39 -6.44
N GLY A 4 4.08 -7.60 -6.87
CA GLY A 4 3.90 -7.90 -8.29
C GLY A 4 2.63 -7.33 -8.94
N LYS A 5 1.56 -7.05 -8.19
CA LYS A 5 0.23 -6.70 -8.77
C LYS A 5 -0.15 -5.24 -8.54
N THR A 6 -0.33 -4.84 -7.28
CA THR A 6 -0.90 -3.52 -6.93
C THR A 6 0.13 -2.40 -7.12
N VAL A 7 1.32 -2.59 -6.56
CA VAL A 7 2.43 -1.64 -6.69
C VAL A 7 2.83 -1.46 -8.15
N SER A 8 2.95 -2.56 -8.91
CA SER A 8 3.29 -2.52 -10.34
C SER A 8 2.31 -1.67 -11.17
N LEU A 9 1.00 -1.75 -10.88
CA LEU A 9 0.00 -1.01 -11.64
C LEU A 9 0.00 0.48 -11.30
N ILE A 10 0.11 0.83 -10.01
CA ILE A 10 0.23 2.23 -9.57
C ILE A 10 1.52 2.86 -10.12
N ARG A 11 2.61 2.10 -10.10
CA ARG A 11 3.88 2.51 -10.70
C ARG A 11 3.74 2.74 -12.19
N LEU A 12 3.07 1.85 -12.92
CA LEU A 12 2.84 2.01 -14.35
C LEU A 12 2.07 3.31 -14.64
N THR A 13 1.01 3.62 -13.89
CA THR A 13 0.17 4.80 -14.15
C THR A 13 0.87 6.12 -13.85
N LEU A 14 1.83 6.15 -12.93
CA LEU A 14 2.57 7.36 -12.58
C LEU A 14 3.87 7.54 -13.37
N VAL A 15 4.62 6.45 -13.58
CA VAL A 15 5.97 6.48 -14.16
C VAL A 15 5.93 6.49 -15.69
N LEU A 16 5.04 5.71 -16.32
CA LEU A 16 5.00 5.63 -17.79
C LEU A 16 4.68 6.98 -18.44
N PRO A 17 3.67 7.75 -18.01
CA PRO A 17 3.40 9.06 -18.62
C PRO A 17 4.57 10.04 -18.42
N ALA A 18 5.25 9.99 -17.28
CA ALA A 18 6.41 10.84 -17.00
C ALA A 18 7.59 10.55 -17.94
N ILE A 19 7.83 9.26 -18.24
CA ILE A 19 8.85 8.85 -19.22
C ILE A 19 8.43 9.31 -20.62
N VAL A 20 7.18 9.06 -21.03
CA VAL A 20 6.65 9.44 -22.36
C VAL A 20 6.69 10.96 -22.57
N ALA A 21 6.44 11.75 -21.53
CA ALA A 21 6.52 13.20 -21.55
C ALA A 21 7.96 13.75 -21.52
N GLY A 22 8.98 12.89 -21.40
CA GLY A 22 10.38 13.30 -21.36
C GLY A 22 10.76 14.08 -20.10
N LEU A 23 10.11 13.82 -18.96
CA LEU A 23 10.43 14.51 -17.72
C LEU A 23 11.84 14.18 -17.21
N PRO A 24 12.47 15.07 -16.43
CA PRO A 24 13.79 14.82 -15.86
C PRO A 24 13.83 13.52 -15.06
N ALA A 25 14.95 12.78 -15.13
CA ALA A 25 15.12 11.52 -14.41
C ALA A 25 14.84 11.64 -12.90
N LYS A 26 15.17 12.80 -12.30
CA LYS A 26 14.85 13.11 -10.90
C LYS A 26 13.34 13.12 -10.62
N THR A 27 12.54 13.66 -11.54
CA THR A 27 11.07 13.69 -11.41
C THR A 27 10.49 12.29 -11.57
N VAL A 28 10.99 11.52 -12.55
CA VAL A 28 10.59 10.12 -12.76
C VAL A 28 10.89 9.29 -11.50
N ALA A 29 12.07 9.45 -10.89
CA ALA A 29 12.43 8.75 -9.66
C ALA A 29 11.57 9.15 -8.45
N ARG A 30 11.14 10.42 -8.36
CA ARG A 30 10.19 10.86 -7.32
C ARG A 30 8.82 10.23 -7.49
N LEU A 31 8.30 10.18 -8.72
CA LEU A 31 7.03 9.52 -9.03
C LEU A 31 7.10 8.02 -8.78
N ASP A 32 8.24 7.38 -9.08
CA ASP A 32 8.50 5.97 -8.78
C ASP A 32 8.43 5.69 -7.28
N ARG A 33 9.07 6.53 -6.47
CA ARG A 33 9.04 6.42 -5.00
C ARG A 33 7.62 6.64 -4.46
N LEU A 34 6.90 7.64 -4.96
CA LEU A 34 5.51 7.90 -4.59
C LEU A 34 4.62 6.70 -4.91
N ALA A 35 4.76 6.12 -6.10
CA ALA A 35 4.01 4.94 -6.50
C ALA A 35 4.24 3.73 -5.58
N MET A 36 5.50 3.52 -5.16
CA MET A 36 5.84 2.45 -4.23
C MET A 36 5.13 2.64 -2.89
N VAL A 37 5.22 3.84 -2.30
CA VAL A 37 4.63 4.15 -1.00
C VAL A 37 3.11 4.05 -1.04
N TRP A 38 2.46 4.58 -2.08
CA TRP A 38 1.02 4.44 -2.26
C TRP A 38 0.58 3.00 -2.47
N GLY A 39 1.35 2.19 -3.21
CA GLY A 39 1.04 0.78 -3.38
C GLY A 39 1.13 -0.02 -2.08
N LEU A 40 2.10 0.30 -1.23
CA LEU A 40 2.20 -0.29 0.11
C LEU A 40 1.04 0.17 1.01
N ALA A 41 0.71 1.46 1.01
CA ALA A 41 -0.40 2.00 1.78
C ALA A 41 -1.74 1.36 1.37
N TYR A 42 -1.95 1.17 0.07
CA TYR A 42 -3.15 0.51 -0.45
C TYR A 42 -3.24 -0.94 0.05
N GLN A 43 -2.14 -1.70 0.01
CA GLN A 43 -2.14 -3.08 0.50
C GLN A 43 -2.42 -3.13 2.00
N ALA A 44 -1.78 -2.26 2.79
CA ALA A 44 -2.05 -2.18 4.22
C ALA A 44 -3.54 -1.88 4.50
N ALA A 45 -4.14 -0.93 3.77
CA ALA A 45 -5.56 -0.62 3.90
C ALA A 45 -6.48 -1.79 3.48
N ASP A 46 -6.11 -2.57 2.45
CA ASP A 46 -6.84 -3.77 2.02
C ASP A 46 -6.77 -4.87 3.09
N ASP A 47 -5.60 -5.08 3.70
CA ASP A 47 -5.41 -6.02 4.80
C ASP A 47 -6.29 -5.64 6.02
N PHE A 48 -6.40 -4.35 6.34
CA PHE A 48 -7.31 -3.83 7.37
C PHE A 48 -8.78 -4.10 7.04
N LYS A 49 -9.18 -3.84 5.80
CA LYS A 49 -10.54 -4.09 5.33
C LYS A 49 -10.88 -5.58 5.45
N ASP A 50 -9.99 -6.47 5.02
CA ASP A 50 -10.19 -7.92 5.06
C ASP A 50 -10.23 -8.43 6.51
N PHE A 51 -9.41 -7.86 7.40
CA PHE A 51 -9.44 -8.15 8.84
C PHE A 51 -10.80 -7.78 9.46
N LEU A 52 -11.26 -6.54 9.26
CA LEU A 52 -12.51 -6.03 9.84
C LEU A 52 -13.75 -6.76 9.29
N LEU A 53 -13.77 -7.08 8.00
CA LEU A 53 -14.85 -7.87 7.40
C LEU A 53 -14.87 -9.30 7.95
N SER A 54 -13.69 -9.92 8.13
CA SER A 54 -13.58 -11.25 8.73
C SER A 54 -14.11 -11.26 10.17
N GLU A 55 -13.79 -10.25 10.99
CA GLU A 55 -14.33 -10.13 12.35
C GLU A 55 -15.87 -9.99 12.35
N ALA A 56 -16.41 -9.15 11.47
CA ALA A 56 -17.85 -8.91 11.38
C ALA A 56 -18.63 -10.15 10.89
N GLU A 57 -18.07 -10.92 9.96
CA GLU A 57 -18.73 -12.10 9.38
C GLU A 57 -18.67 -13.34 10.28
N THR A 58 -17.62 -13.49 11.10
CA THR A 58 -17.37 -14.74 11.85
C THR A 58 -17.50 -14.62 13.37
N GLY A 59 -17.53 -13.40 13.93
CA GLY A 59 -17.62 -13.16 15.38
C GLY A 59 -16.44 -13.71 16.19
N LYS A 60 -15.40 -14.23 15.51
CA LYS A 60 -14.12 -14.70 16.03
C LYS A 60 -13.04 -14.14 15.12
N SER A 61 -11.90 -13.74 15.66
CA SER A 61 -10.82 -13.06 14.92
C SER A 61 -10.08 -13.94 13.88
N THR A 62 -10.70 -15.02 13.39
CA THR A 62 -10.08 -16.01 12.49
C THR A 62 -11.18 -16.69 11.67
N GLY A 63 -11.17 -16.73 10.34
CA GLY A 63 -10.12 -16.31 9.42
C GLY A 63 -10.48 -16.80 8.03
N ARG A 64 -10.49 -15.90 7.06
CA ARG A 64 -10.42 -16.25 5.64
C ARG A 64 -8.98 -16.23 5.15
N ASP A 65 -8.18 -15.29 5.64
CA ASP A 65 -6.75 -15.19 5.32
C ASP A 65 -5.88 -16.24 6.04
N LEU A 66 -6.20 -16.57 7.30
CA LEU A 66 -5.53 -17.67 8.01
C LEU A 66 -5.76 -19.02 7.32
N LEU A 67 -6.94 -19.22 6.73
CA LEU A 67 -7.29 -20.42 5.96
C LEU A 67 -6.61 -20.47 4.58
N LEU A 68 -6.29 -19.31 4.01
CA LEU A 68 -5.64 -19.19 2.70
C LEU A 68 -4.11 -19.03 2.80
N GLY A 69 -3.55 -18.98 4.02
CA GLY A 69 -2.11 -18.82 4.25
C GLY A 69 -1.54 -17.52 3.69
N ARG A 70 -2.38 -16.47 3.57
CA ARG A 70 -1.93 -15.16 3.09
C ARG A 70 -1.54 -14.30 4.30
N PRO A 71 -0.31 -13.75 4.33
CA PRO A 71 0.08 -12.81 5.39
C PRO A 71 -0.80 -11.56 5.32
N ASN A 72 -1.32 -11.13 6.46
CA ASN A 72 -2.22 -9.99 6.63
C ASN A 72 -1.68 -9.10 7.76
N LEU A 73 -1.50 -7.80 7.49
CA LEU A 73 -0.77 -6.89 8.36
C LEU A 73 -1.34 -6.77 9.80
N PRO A 74 -2.65 -6.51 10.02
CA PRO A 74 -3.25 -6.56 11.37
C PRO A 74 -3.07 -7.89 12.10
N THR A 75 -3.15 -9.01 11.36
CA THR A 75 -3.04 -10.35 11.95
C THR A 75 -1.62 -10.64 12.45
N GLU A 76 -0.59 -10.17 11.73
CA GLU A 76 0.82 -10.41 12.03
C GLU A 76 1.38 -9.44 13.09
N LEU A 77 1.01 -8.16 13.01
CA LEU A 77 1.61 -7.10 13.85
C LEU A 77 0.74 -6.68 15.03
N GLY A 78 -0.54 -7.05 15.02
CA GLY A 78 -1.57 -6.46 15.89
C GLY A 78 -2.06 -5.10 15.36
N LEU A 79 -3.29 -4.73 15.75
CA LEU A 79 -4.00 -3.56 15.21
C LEU A 79 -3.23 -2.25 15.37
N ASP A 80 -2.71 -1.97 16.57
CA ASP A 80 -2.05 -0.69 16.86
C ASP A 80 -0.81 -0.49 15.97
N ARG A 81 0.06 -1.50 15.88
CA ARG A 81 1.28 -1.42 15.05
C ARG A 81 0.97 -1.43 13.57
N ALA A 82 -0.06 -2.16 13.14
CA ALA A 82 -0.50 -2.11 11.76
C ALA A 82 -1.04 -0.71 11.40
N LEU A 83 -1.70 -0.03 12.35
CA LEU A 83 -2.23 1.31 12.15
C LEU A 83 -1.09 2.33 12.07
N ASP A 84 -0.13 2.26 13.00
CA ASP A 84 1.10 3.07 12.96
C ASP A 84 1.82 2.94 11.61
N GLN A 85 1.91 1.72 11.09
CA GLN A 85 2.54 1.44 9.79
C GLN A 85 1.76 2.07 8.62
N LEU A 86 0.43 2.00 8.64
CA LEU A 86 -0.42 2.64 7.62
C LEU A 86 -0.30 4.16 7.69
N GLU A 87 -0.36 4.75 8.89
CA GLU A 87 -0.20 6.19 9.09
C GLU A 87 1.16 6.69 8.61
N ALA A 88 2.24 5.95 8.90
CA ALA A 88 3.58 6.28 8.42
C ALA A 88 3.67 6.28 6.88
N LEU A 89 3.06 5.28 6.22
CA LEU A 89 3.03 5.22 4.75
C LEU A 89 2.21 6.37 4.14
N LEU A 90 1.10 6.76 4.78
CA LEU A 90 0.30 7.90 4.34
C LEU A 90 1.04 9.23 4.53
N ALA A 91 1.77 9.39 5.62
CA ALA A 91 2.61 10.55 5.89
C ALA A 91 3.75 10.67 4.86
N GLU A 92 4.51 9.59 4.61
CA GLU A 92 5.57 9.57 3.59
C GLU A 92 4.98 9.89 2.20
N GLY A 93 3.82 9.32 1.88
CA GLY A 93 3.13 9.60 0.61
C GLY A 93 2.71 11.07 0.46
N ARG A 94 2.29 11.72 1.55
CA ARG A 94 1.98 13.16 1.56
C ARG A 94 3.22 13.99 1.31
N GLU A 95 4.31 13.75 2.04
CA GLU A 95 5.56 14.48 1.87
C GLU A 95 6.13 14.36 0.45
N LEU A 96 6.07 13.16 -0.13
CA LEU A 96 6.51 12.92 -1.51
C LEU A 96 5.64 13.66 -2.53
N LEU A 97 4.32 13.71 -2.30
CA LEU A 97 3.41 14.46 -3.16
C LEU A 97 3.67 15.96 -3.08
N ASP A 98 3.85 16.50 -1.88
CA ASP A 98 4.11 17.92 -1.66
C ASP A 98 5.46 18.34 -2.29
N ALA A 99 6.44 17.44 -2.30
CA ALA A 99 7.74 17.66 -2.95
C ALA A 99 7.72 17.61 -4.50
N LEU A 100 6.58 17.27 -5.10
CA LEU A 100 6.34 17.31 -6.55
C LEU A 100 5.66 18.60 -7.02
N ALA A 101 5.02 19.35 -6.11
CA ALA A 101 4.43 20.67 -6.37
C ALA A 101 5.52 21.75 -6.48
#